data_AF-A0A542DU49-F1
#
_entry.id   AF-A0A542DU49-F1
#
_cell.length_a   1.000
_cell.length_b   1.000
_cell.length_c   1.000
_cell.angle_alpha   90.00
_cell.angle_beta   90.00
_cell.angle_gamma   90.00
#
_symmetry.space_group_name_H-M   'P 1'
#
loop_
_entity.id
_entity.type
_entity.pdbx_description
1 polymer ?
#
loop_
_entity_poly.entity_id
_entity_poly.type
_entity_poly.pdbx_seq_one_letter_code
_entity_poly.pdbx_strand_id
1 'polypeptide(L)'
;MARRVEQKAAARERIAAQQAAQRRAEQRRRLLLAVGAVVLVVVIVGGLVAIRLAGGGKKTATGPNGSADAALISTLSSIPASTFATVGSADVKTAPSAINDQPPLTDNGKPKVLYIGAEYCPFCAAERWPVVVALSRFGTFKNLGTTHSAAADVHPNTPTLSFHGSTYTSQYLVFTGVETTTNEVQGNSYKPLDTPSAADQATLEKYDNAPYVDKQSAGSIPFIDLGNKFIGSGATYDPDLLAGKTQAQVADAIKDPSTAISKAVIGSANVYTAAICKLTNNQPSTVCNTEAVTAAAGKLGAAKG
;
A
#
# COMPACT_ATOMS: atom_id res chain seq x y z
N MET A 1 -19.21 57.89 -41.12
CA MET A 1 -19.45 56.87 -40.07
C MET A 1 -19.47 55.43 -40.59
N ALA A 2 -19.80 55.17 -41.88
CA ALA A 2 -19.88 53.82 -42.46
C ALA A 2 -18.59 52.97 -42.36
N ARG A 3 -17.41 53.53 -42.67
CA ARG A 3 -16.12 52.80 -42.61
C ARG A 3 -15.75 52.22 -41.24
N ARG A 4 -16.17 52.84 -40.13
CA ARG A 4 -15.90 52.32 -38.77
C ARG A 4 -16.80 51.14 -38.39
N VAL A 5 -17.97 51.02 -39.02
CA VAL A 5 -18.91 49.91 -38.79
C VAL A 5 -18.45 48.66 -39.54
N GLU A 6 -18.01 48.82 -40.80
CA GLU A 6 -17.42 47.72 -41.59
C GLU A 6 -16.13 47.19 -40.97
N GLN A 7 -15.25 48.07 -40.48
CA GLN A 7 -14.02 47.65 -39.79
C GLN A 7 -14.30 46.86 -38.50
N LYS A 8 -15.34 47.22 -37.74
CA LYS A 8 -15.76 46.48 -36.54
C LYS A 8 -16.41 45.13 -36.87
N ALA A 9 -17.15 45.05 -37.98
CA ALA A 9 -17.73 43.79 -38.45
C ALA A 9 -16.65 42.79 -38.89
N ALA A 10 -15.68 43.24 -39.69
CA ALA A 10 -14.56 42.42 -40.15
C ALA A 10 -13.65 41.94 -38.99
N ALA A 11 -13.46 42.76 -37.96
CA ALA A 11 -12.70 42.37 -36.76
C ALA A 11 -13.41 41.28 -35.94
N ARG A 12 -14.74 41.37 -35.79
CA ARG A 12 -15.56 40.36 -35.08
C ARG A 12 -15.57 39.02 -35.80
N GLU A 13 -15.63 39.05 -37.13
CA GLU A 13 -15.61 37.84 -37.96
C GLU A 13 -14.26 37.10 -37.86
N ARG A 14 -13.14 37.84 -37.84
CA ARG A 14 -11.80 37.27 -37.61
C ARG A 14 -11.63 36.64 -36.23
N ILE A 15 -12.16 37.28 -35.18
CA ILE A 15 -12.13 36.73 -33.81
C ILE A 15 -12.99 35.46 -33.70
N ALA A 16 -14.18 35.45 -34.31
CA ALA A 16 -15.05 34.27 -34.35
C ALA A 16 -14.39 33.10 -35.10
N ALA A 17 -13.71 33.37 -36.22
CA ALA A 17 -12.95 32.37 -36.96
C ALA A 17 -11.77 31.81 -36.15
N GLN A 18 -11.03 32.66 -35.43
CA GLN A 18 -9.94 32.22 -34.54
C GLN A 18 -10.44 31.37 -33.37
N GLN A 19 -11.55 31.75 -32.73
CA GLN A 19 -12.14 30.97 -31.63
C GLN A 19 -12.70 29.62 -32.12
N ALA A 20 -13.25 29.55 -33.33
CA ALA A 20 -13.69 28.28 -33.92
C ALA A 20 -12.50 27.35 -34.24
N ALA A 21 -11.38 27.90 -34.71
CA ALA A 21 -10.15 27.15 -34.95
C ALA A 21 -9.53 26.62 -33.64
N GLN A 22 -9.51 27.43 -32.58
CA GLN A 22 -9.03 27.01 -31.26
C GLN A 22 -9.88 25.89 -30.66
N ARG A 23 -11.22 25.97 -30.73
CA ARG A 23 -12.11 24.90 -30.25
C ARG A 23 -11.90 23.59 -31.00
N ARG A 24 -11.70 23.64 -32.32
CA ARG A 24 -11.38 22.45 -33.14
C ARG A 24 -10.04 21.83 -32.75
N ALA A 25 -9.03 22.66 -32.44
CA ALA A 25 -7.73 22.19 -31.96
C ALA A 25 -7.82 21.52 -30.58
N GLU A 26 -8.59 22.10 -29.64
CA GLU A 26 -8.82 21.51 -28.32
C GLU A 26 -9.60 20.19 -28.39
N GLN A 27 -10.64 20.11 -29.22
CA GLN A 27 -11.39 18.87 -29.44
C GLN A 27 -10.49 17.78 -30.03
N ARG A 28 -9.63 18.12 -31.00
CA ARG A 28 -8.68 17.17 -31.59
C ARG A 28 -7.64 16.70 -30.56
N ARG A 29 -7.16 17.59 -29.68
CA ARG A 29 -6.25 17.25 -28.58
C ARG A 29 -6.91 16.33 -27.55
N ARG A 30 -8.15 16.60 -27.14
CA ARG A 30 -8.92 15.73 -26.23
C ARG A 30 -9.19 14.36 -26.85
N LEU A 31 -9.54 14.32 -28.13
CA LEU A 31 -9.76 13.06 -28.85
C LEU A 31 -8.45 12.25 -28.96
N LEU A 32 -7.32 12.90 -29.26
CA LEU A 32 -6.01 12.24 -29.30
C LEU A 32 -5.57 11.71 -27.92
N LEU A 33 -5.87 12.44 -26.83
CA LEU A 33 -5.61 11.98 -25.47
C LEU A 33 -6.51 10.79 -25.09
N ALA A 34 -7.80 10.82 -25.46
CA ALA A 34 -8.71 9.71 -25.21
C ALA A 34 -8.32 8.46 -26.02
N VAL A 35 -7.99 8.61 -27.30
CA VAL A 35 -7.50 7.51 -28.14
C VAL A 35 -6.16 6.97 -27.62
N GLY A 36 -5.24 7.86 -27.22
CA GLY A 36 -3.97 7.48 -26.60
C GLY A 36 -4.17 6.68 -25.29
N ALA A 37 -5.10 7.10 -24.45
CA ALA A 37 -5.44 6.38 -23.22
C ALA A 37 -6.04 5.00 -23.50
N VAL A 38 -6.94 4.88 -24.48
CA VAL A 38 -7.52 3.59 -24.89
C VAL A 38 -6.46 2.66 -25.47
N VAL A 39 -5.57 3.16 -26.34
CA VAL A 39 -4.48 2.36 -26.90
C VAL A 39 -3.52 1.89 -25.80
N LEU A 40 -3.19 2.75 -24.83
CA LEU A 40 -2.37 2.38 -23.69
C LEU A 40 -3.03 1.27 -22.85
N VAL A 41 -4.33 1.37 -22.56
CA VAL A 41 -5.08 0.33 -21.84
C VAL A 41 -5.07 -0.98 -22.63
N VAL A 42 -5.29 -0.94 -23.94
CA VAL A 42 -5.25 -2.15 -24.80
C VAL A 42 -3.86 -2.78 -24.82
N VAL A 43 -2.79 -1.99 -24.83
CA VAL A 43 -1.41 -2.51 -24.75
C VAL A 43 -1.12 -3.11 -23.37
N ILE A 44 -1.59 -2.50 -22.28
CA ILE A 44 -1.45 -3.05 -20.93
C ILE A 44 -2.22 -4.37 -20.81
N VAL A 45 -3.49 -4.39 -21.21
CA VAL A 45 -4.33 -5.59 -21.18
C VAL A 45 -3.76 -6.68 -22.11
N GLY A 46 -3.34 -6.31 -23.32
CA GLY A 46 -2.69 -7.21 -24.27
C GLY A 46 -1.37 -7.76 -23.74
N GLY A 47 -0.57 -6.94 -23.06
CA GLY A 47 0.64 -7.35 -22.37
C GLY A 47 0.38 -8.31 -21.22
N LEU A 48 -0.65 -8.05 -20.40
CA LEU A 48 -1.08 -8.93 -19.32
C LEU A 48 -1.58 -10.29 -19.84
N VAL A 49 -2.33 -10.30 -20.96
CA VAL A 49 -2.77 -11.53 -21.63
C VAL A 49 -1.60 -12.28 -22.27
N ALA A 50 -0.64 -11.57 -22.86
CA ALA A 50 0.58 -12.17 -23.42
C ALA A 50 1.46 -12.78 -22.33
N ILE A 51 1.61 -12.14 -21.16
CA ILE A 51 2.31 -12.67 -19.99
C ILE A 51 1.59 -13.93 -19.46
N ARG A 52 0.26 -13.94 -19.45
CA ARG A 52 -0.57 -15.12 -19.13
C ARG A 52 -0.35 -16.30 -20.09
N LEU A 53 -0.05 -16.03 -21.36
CA LEU A 53 0.18 -17.06 -22.38
C LEU A 53 1.65 -17.50 -22.51
N ALA A 54 2.60 -16.65 -22.10
CA ALA A 54 4.04 -16.92 -22.17
C ALA A 54 4.64 -17.47 -20.86
N GLY A 55 3.96 -17.32 -19.71
CA GLY A 55 4.40 -17.82 -18.41
C GLY A 55 4.07 -19.29 -18.17
N GLY A 56 4.88 -20.21 -18.72
CA GLY A 56 4.80 -21.64 -18.41
C GLY A 56 5.28 -21.97 -16.98
N GLY A 57 4.50 -22.77 -16.24
CA GLY A 57 4.93 -23.54 -15.07
C GLY A 57 4.48 -23.03 -13.70
N LYS A 58 3.55 -23.76 -13.05
CA LYS A 58 3.01 -23.51 -11.71
C LYS A 58 4.11 -23.47 -10.63
N LYS A 59 4.32 -22.32 -9.98
CA LYS A 59 4.99 -22.27 -8.66
C LYS A 59 3.93 -22.46 -7.57
N THR A 60 3.66 -23.69 -7.17
CA THR A 60 2.72 -23.99 -6.08
C THR A 60 3.46 -24.38 -4.79
N ALA A 61 3.45 -23.47 -3.82
CA ALA A 61 3.07 -23.82 -2.46
C ALA A 61 2.02 -22.78 -2.02
N THR A 62 0.78 -23.23 -1.82
CA THR A 62 -0.37 -22.41 -1.44
C THR A 62 -0.63 -22.63 0.04
N GLY A 63 -0.45 -21.58 0.82
CA GLY A 63 -0.90 -21.52 2.19
C GLY A 63 -2.41 -21.77 2.36
N PRO A 64 -2.86 -22.33 3.50
CA PRO A 64 -4.30 -22.39 3.76
C PRO A 64 -4.90 -20.97 3.78
N ASN A 65 -6.11 -20.84 3.26
CA ASN A 65 -6.98 -19.71 3.57
C ASN A 65 -7.71 -20.04 4.88
N GLY A 66 -7.85 -19.06 5.76
CA GLY A 66 -8.56 -19.25 7.04
C GLY A 66 -7.81 -18.61 8.20
N SER A 67 -8.05 -19.09 9.43
CA SER A 67 -7.39 -18.54 10.61
C SER A 67 -5.90 -18.90 10.63
N ALA A 68 -5.04 -17.91 10.92
CA ALA A 68 -3.65 -18.17 11.26
C ALA A 68 -3.60 -19.05 12.50
N ASP A 69 -2.85 -20.15 12.42
CA ASP A 69 -2.68 -21.03 13.56
C ASP A 69 -1.88 -20.34 14.69
N ALA A 70 -1.99 -20.88 15.90
CA ALA A 70 -1.33 -20.31 17.07
C ALA A 70 0.20 -20.30 16.96
N ALA A 71 0.80 -21.24 16.23
CA ALA A 71 2.24 -21.33 16.06
C ALA A 71 2.76 -20.22 15.14
N LEU A 72 2.02 -19.88 14.08
CA LEU A 72 2.31 -18.76 13.18
C LEU A 72 2.21 -17.43 13.93
N ILE A 73 1.11 -17.20 14.68
CA ILE A 73 0.93 -15.98 15.48
C ILE A 73 2.04 -15.86 16.54
N SER A 74 2.36 -16.95 17.25
CA SER A 74 3.44 -16.97 18.25
C SER A 74 4.80 -16.68 17.61
N THR A 75 5.07 -17.26 16.44
CA THR A 75 6.33 -17.02 15.70
C THR A 75 6.51 -15.55 15.36
N LEU A 76 5.46 -14.89 14.83
CA LEU A 76 5.53 -13.49 14.41
C LEU A 76 5.62 -12.51 15.58
N SER A 77 5.01 -12.84 16.72
CA SER A 77 5.02 -12.02 17.92
C SER A 77 6.23 -12.23 18.83
N SER A 78 7.01 -13.30 18.61
CA SER A 78 8.15 -13.68 19.46
C SER A 78 9.50 -13.58 18.74
N ILE A 79 9.59 -12.77 17.68
CA ILE A 79 10.85 -12.55 16.97
C ILE A 79 11.84 -11.85 17.91
N PRO A 80 13.06 -12.38 18.10
CA PRO A 80 14.04 -11.80 19.03
C PRO A 80 14.44 -10.37 18.67
N ALA A 81 14.63 -9.51 19.67
CA ALA A 81 15.16 -8.16 19.49
C ALA A 81 16.51 -8.14 18.75
N SER A 82 17.34 -9.18 18.94
CA SER A 82 18.61 -9.36 18.23
C SER A 82 18.43 -9.58 16.73
N THR A 83 17.33 -10.20 16.26
CA THR A 83 17.03 -10.33 14.83
C THR A 83 16.75 -8.96 14.23
N PHE A 84 15.94 -8.13 14.90
CA PHE A 84 15.71 -6.73 14.48
C PHE A 84 17.00 -5.90 14.45
N ALA A 85 17.86 -6.08 15.47
CA ALA A 85 19.15 -5.41 15.55
C ALA A 85 20.09 -5.81 14.40
N THR A 86 20.19 -7.12 14.13
CA THR A 86 21.07 -7.68 13.10
C THR A 86 20.64 -7.29 11.69
N VAL A 87 19.32 -7.31 11.42
CA VAL A 87 18.78 -6.93 10.10
C VAL A 87 18.91 -5.42 9.86
N GLY A 88 18.61 -4.59 10.88
CA GLY A 88 18.59 -3.15 10.72
C GLY A 88 17.56 -2.68 9.70
N SER A 89 17.90 -1.68 8.88
CA SER A 89 17.01 -1.09 7.85
C SER A 89 17.74 -0.64 6.59
N ALA A 90 19.02 -1.01 6.44
CA ALA A 90 19.88 -0.50 5.37
C ALA A 90 19.33 -0.80 3.97
N ASP A 91 18.80 -2.01 3.78
CA ASP A 91 18.28 -2.51 2.50
C ASP A 91 16.86 -2.03 2.17
N VAL A 92 16.22 -1.27 3.06
CA VAL A 92 14.88 -0.71 2.81
C VAL A 92 14.98 0.43 1.78
N LYS A 93 14.24 0.27 0.69
CA LYS A 93 14.21 1.19 -0.47
C LYS A 93 12.94 2.03 -0.54
N THR A 94 11.82 1.46 -0.10
CA THR A 94 10.51 2.13 -0.07
C THR A 94 10.04 2.20 1.37
N ALA A 95 9.56 3.38 1.78
CA ALA A 95 9.15 3.64 3.15
C ALA A 95 8.02 4.67 3.18
N PRO A 96 7.20 4.69 4.26
CA PRO A 96 6.25 5.76 4.49
C PRO A 96 6.93 7.13 4.50
N SER A 97 6.31 8.11 3.85
CA SER A 97 6.77 9.50 3.82
C SER A 97 6.09 10.30 4.93
N ALA A 98 6.83 11.19 5.58
CA ALA A 98 6.22 12.12 6.53
C ALA A 98 5.21 13.04 5.83
N ILE A 99 4.19 13.50 6.55
CA ILE A 99 3.27 14.55 6.09
C ILE A 99 3.15 15.63 7.17
N ASN A 100 3.11 16.89 6.75
CA ASN A 100 3.11 18.03 7.68
C ASN A 100 1.71 18.61 7.86
N ASP A 101 1.55 19.33 8.97
CA ASP A 101 0.37 20.17 9.25
C ASP A 101 -1.00 19.46 9.17
N GLN A 102 -0.99 18.13 9.31
CA GLN A 102 -2.22 17.34 9.35
C GLN A 102 -2.70 17.11 10.79
N PRO A 103 -4.03 17.17 11.02
CA PRO A 103 -4.62 16.80 12.30
C PRO A 103 -4.31 15.32 12.59
N PRO A 104 -3.84 14.98 13.80
CA PRO A 104 -3.53 13.59 14.16
C PRO A 104 -4.73 12.66 13.96
N LEU A 105 -4.53 11.52 13.30
CA LEU A 105 -5.52 10.46 13.26
C LEU A 105 -5.49 9.73 14.61
N THR A 106 -6.57 9.85 15.37
CA THR A 106 -6.69 9.24 16.70
C THR A 106 -8.00 8.51 16.85
N ASP A 107 -7.99 7.49 17.71
CA ASP A 107 -9.18 6.79 18.16
C ASP A 107 -9.01 6.47 19.66
N ASN A 108 -10.03 6.79 20.45
CA ASN A 108 -10.00 6.68 21.92
C ASN A 108 -8.74 7.30 22.57
N GLY A 109 -8.32 8.46 22.07
CA GLY A 109 -7.17 9.22 22.59
C GLY A 109 -5.79 8.62 22.25
N LYS A 110 -5.74 7.56 21.44
CA LYS A 110 -4.50 6.93 20.96
C LYS A 110 -4.28 7.23 19.48
N PRO A 111 -3.02 7.31 19.00
CA PRO A 111 -2.76 7.36 17.57
C PRO A 111 -3.34 6.11 16.89
N LYS A 112 -3.98 6.31 15.73
CA LYS A 112 -4.53 5.21 14.93
C LYS A 112 -3.65 4.95 13.72
N VAL A 113 -3.38 3.67 13.46
CA VAL A 113 -2.78 3.16 12.23
C VAL A 113 -3.89 2.54 11.39
N LEU A 114 -4.02 2.99 10.14
CA LEU A 114 -5.00 2.50 9.18
C LEU A 114 -4.29 1.81 8.02
N TYR A 115 -4.65 0.57 7.74
CA TYR A 115 -4.24 -0.17 6.55
C TYR A 115 -5.47 -0.46 5.68
N ILE A 116 -5.39 -0.14 4.39
CA ILE A 116 -6.40 -0.51 3.39
C ILE A 116 -5.73 -1.34 2.30
N GLY A 117 -6.25 -2.55 2.10
CA GLY A 117 -5.79 -3.46 1.06
C GLY A 117 -6.90 -4.34 0.50
N ALA A 118 -6.49 -5.38 -0.21
CA ALA A 118 -7.36 -6.43 -0.71
C ALA A 118 -6.62 -7.76 -0.76
N GLU A 119 -7.30 -8.87 -0.50
CA GLU A 119 -6.66 -10.18 -0.45
C GLU A 119 -6.11 -10.62 -1.81
N TYR A 120 -6.74 -10.22 -2.93
CA TYR A 120 -6.23 -10.54 -4.27
C TYR A 120 -4.87 -9.91 -4.58
N CYS A 121 -4.53 -8.80 -3.93
CA CYS A 121 -3.43 -7.92 -4.32
C CYS A 121 -2.07 -8.46 -3.81
N PRO A 122 -1.09 -8.76 -4.69
CA PRO A 122 0.20 -9.30 -4.28
C PRO A 122 1.10 -8.32 -3.53
N PHE A 123 1.04 -7.03 -3.86
CA PHE A 123 1.76 -6.00 -3.10
C PHE A 123 1.22 -5.88 -1.68
N CYS A 124 -0.10 -6.02 -1.52
CA CYS A 124 -0.76 -6.12 -0.22
C CYS A 124 -0.30 -7.39 0.51
N ALA A 125 -0.17 -8.50 -0.22
CA ALA A 125 0.33 -9.75 0.34
C ALA A 125 1.75 -9.62 0.90
N ALA A 126 2.65 -8.92 0.21
CA ALA A 126 3.97 -8.60 0.73
C ALA A 126 3.88 -7.69 1.98
N GLU A 127 3.09 -6.62 1.92
CA GLU A 127 3.09 -5.57 2.93
C GLU A 127 2.46 -5.98 4.28
N ARG A 128 1.52 -6.93 4.31
CA ARG A 128 0.93 -7.39 5.58
C ARG A 128 1.96 -7.97 6.54
N TRP A 129 3.01 -8.62 6.03
CA TRP A 129 4.06 -9.22 6.86
C TRP A 129 4.78 -8.19 7.74
N PRO A 130 5.43 -7.13 7.19
CA PRO A 130 6.11 -6.14 8.02
C PRO A 130 5.14 -5.34 8.89
N VAL A 131 3.90 -5.09 8.45
CA VAL A 131 2.87 -4.42 9.27
C VAL A 131 2.53 -5.25 10.51
N VAL A 132 2.25 -6.55 10.35
CA VAL A 132 1.97 -7.46 11.48
C VAL A 132 3.18 -7.56 12.41
N VAL A 133 4.39 -7.71 11.85
CA VAL A 133 5.61 -7.81 12.66
C VAL A 133 5.86 -6.53 13.46
N ALA A 134 5.71 -5.35 12.86
CA ALA A 134 5.88 -4.08 13.57
C ALA A 134 4.83 -3.90 14.68
N LEU A 135 3.55 -4.13 14.37
CA LEU A 135 2.45 -3.96 15.33
C LEU A 135 2.51 -4.98 16.48
N SER A 136 3.01 -6.19 16.24
CA SER A 136 3.21 -7.20 17.29
C SER A 136 4.22 -6.76 18.36
N ARG A 137 5.03 -5.71 18.12
CA ARG A 137 5.92 -5.11 19.11
C ARG A 137 5.20 -4.14 20.07
N PHE A 138 3.99 -3.72 19.75
CA PHE A 138 3.20 -2.74 20.51
C PHE A 138 1.88 -3.31 21.04
N GLY A 139 1.49 -4.52 20.63
CA GLY A 139 0.21 -5.09 20.97
C GLY A 139 0.07 -6.53 20.50
N THR A 140 -1.17 -7.00 20.45
CA THR A 140 -1.47 -8.40 20.14
C THR A 140 -2.64 -8.49 19.17
N PHE A 141 -2.48 -9.32 18.14
CA PHE A 141 -3.56 -9.72 17.25
C PHE A 141 -4.31 -10.93 17.80
N LYS A 142 -5.62 -10.95 17.60
CA LYS A 142 -6.46 -12.15 17.72
C LYS A 142 -7.24 -12.36 16.42
N ASN A 143 -7.51 -13.61 16.09
CA ASN A 143 -8.21 -14.02 14.87
C ASN A 143 -7.55 -13.48 13.59
N LEU A 144 -6.22 -13.35 13.59
CA LEU A 144 -5.50 -12.98 12.37
C LEU A 144 -5.71 -14.08 11.33
N GLY A 145 -5.99 -13.68 10.08
CA GLY A 145 -6.20 -14.61 8.99
C GLY A 145 -4.92 -14.97 8.27
N THR A 146 -5.03 -15.99 7.43
CA THR A 146 -4.08 -16.40 6.38
C THR A 146 -4.82 -16.42 5.06
N THR A 147 -4.15 -15.95 4.02
CA THR A 147 -4.67 -15.96 2.65
C THR A 147 -3.50 -15.94 1.67
N HIS A 148 -3.77 -15.78 0.38
CA HIS A 148 -2.77 -15.54 -0.64
C HIS A 148 -3.32 -14.59 -1.72
N SER A 149 -2.44 -13.92 -2.47
CA SER A 149 -2.86 -13.12 -3.62
C SER A 149 -3.55 -13.97 -4.68
N ALA A 150 -4.33 -13.35 -5.56
CA ALA A 150 -5.04 -14.06 -6.61
C ALA A 150 -4.08 -14.81 -7.53
N ALA A 151 -4.46 -16.03 -7.93
CA ALA A 151 -3.67 -16.87 -8.84
C ALA A 151 -3.48 -16.26 -10.24
N ALA A 152 -4.30 -15.26 -10.57
CA ALA A 152 -4.36 -14.60 -11.87
C ALA A 152 -3.51 -13.33 -11.98
N ASP A 153 -2.91 -12.88 -10.88
CA ASP A 153 -2.19 -11.60 -10.78
C ASP A 153 -0.71 -11.73 -11.19
N VAL A 154 0.02 -10.60 -11.24
CA VAL A 154 1.43 -10.53 -11.68
C VAL A 154 2.39 -11.30 -10.78
N HIS A 155 2.08 -11.41 -9.48
CA HIS A 155 2.75 -12.29 -8.53
C HIS A 155 1.72 -13.27 -7.94
N PRO A 156 1.43 -14.38 -8.64
CA PRO A 156 0.29 -15.21 -8.33
C PRO A 156 0.51 -16.02 -7.04
N ASN A 157 -0.56 -16.22 -6.27
CA ASN A 157 -0.55 -17.05 -5.05
C ASN A 157 0.52 -16.65 -4.03
N THR A 158 0.81 -15.36 -3.91
CA THR A 158 1.77 -14.83 -2.93
C THR A 158 1.22 -15.09 -1.52
N PRO A 159 1.87 -15.92 -0.68
CA PRO A 159 1.36 -16.31 0.64
C PRO A 159 1.39 -15.13 1.61
N THR A 160 0.31 -14.95 2.38
CA THR A 160 0.20 -13.80 3.29
C THR A 160 -0.78 -14.05 4.44
N LEU A 161 -0.90 -13.02 5.27
CA LEU A 161 -1.84 -12.90 6.38
C LEU A 161 -3.08 -12.14 5.88
N SER A 162 -4.15 -12.08 6.66
CA SER A 162 -5.32 -11.27 6.36
C SER A 162 -5.78 -10.53 7.62
N PHE A 163 -6.09 -9.24 7.49
CA PHE A 163 -6.66 -8.47 8.60
C PHE A 163 -8.17 -8.66 8.74
N HIS A 164 -8.83 -9.28 7.76
CA HIS A 164 -10.26 -9.54 7.79
C HIS A 164 -10.64 -10.34 9.05
N GLY A 165 -11.62 -9.83 9.81
CA GLY A 165 -12.09 -10.45 11.05
C GLY A 165 -11.09 -10.44 12.22
N SER A 166 -9.90 -9.86 12.04
CA SER A 166 -8.89 -9.76 13.09
C SER A 166 -9.22 -8.63 14.07
N THR A 167 -8.74 -8.77 15.30
CA THR A 167 -8.78 -7.69 16.30
C THR A 167 -7.37 -7.41 16.81
N TYR A 168 -7.08 -6.16 17.11
CA TYR A 168 -5.78 -5.73 17.64
C TYR A 168 -5.97 -4.99 18.96
N THR A 169 -5.21 -5.40 19.98
CA THR A 169 -5.23 -4.78 21.31
C THR A 169 -3.87 -4.20 21.63
N SER A 170 -3.82 -2.93 22.02
CA SER A 170 -2.61 -2.23 22.45
C SER A 170 -2.91 -1.12 23.45
N GLN A 171 -1.97 -0.88 24.36
CA GLN A 171 -2.00 0.30 25.22
C GLN A 171 -1.50 1.58 24.53
N TYR A 172 -0.80 1.46 23.40
CA TYR A 172 -0.09 2.57 22.75
C TYR A 172 -0.83 3.16 21.55
N LEU A 173 -1.50 2.33 20.77
CA LEU A 173 -2.12 2.73 19.50
C LEU A 173 -3.39 1.92 19.20
N VAL A 174 -4.20 2.41 18.27
CA VAL A 174 -5.31 1.67 17.66
C VAL A 174 -4.90 1.24 16.25
N PHE A 175 -5.33 0.05 15.83
CA PHE A 175 -5.11 -0.44 14.47
C PHE A 175 -6.45 -0.79 13.82
N THR A 176 -6.62 -0.37 12.57
CA THR A 176 -7.70 -0.82 11.69
C THR A 176 -7.07 -1.34 10.41
N GLY A 177 -7.25 -2.63 10.12
CA GLY A 177 -6.88 -3.23 8.84
C GLY A 177 -8.14 -3.61 8.08
N VAL A 178 -8.24 -3.16 6.83
CA VAL A 178 -9.40 -3.41 5.96
C VAL A 178 -8.96 -4.21 4.74
N GLU A 179 -9.65 -5.31 4.48
CA GLU A 179 -9.48 -6.13 3.28
C GLU A 179 -10.70 -5.97 2.38
N THR A 180 -10.65 -5.06 1.41
CA THR A 180 -11.83 -4.63 0.64
C THR A 180 -12.46 -5.73 -0.21
N THR A 181 -11.65 -6.67 -0.69
CA THR A 181 -12.10 -7.79 -1.51
C THR A 181 -11.28 -9.05 -1.22
N THR A 182 -11.87 -10.21 -1.47
CA THR A 182 -11.23 -11.53 -1.39
C THR A 182 -10.21 -11.73 -2.53
N ASN A 183 -9.53 -12.87 -2.53
CA ASN A 183 -8.74 -13.36 -3.67
C ASN A 183 -9.55 -14.23 -4.66
N GLU A 184 -10.87 -14.36 -4.45
CA GLU A 184 -11.77 -15.17 -5.28
C GLU A 184 -12.63 -14.29 -6.19
N VAL A 185 -12.74 -14.68 -7.45
CA VAL A 185 -13.55 -13.96 -8.44
C VAL A 185 -15.02 -14.34 -8.31
N GLN A 186 -15.88 -13.34 -8.24
CA GLN A 186 -17.34 -13.44 -8.36
C GLN A 186 -17.80 -12.62 -9.58
N GLY A 187 -18.16 -13.31 -10.67
CA GLY A 187 -18.47 -12.66 -11.94
C GLY A 187 -17.21 -12.07 -12.59
N ASN A 188 -17.17 -10.75 -12.76
CA ASN A 188 -16.05 -10.04 -13.40
C ASN A 188 -15.13 -9.32 -12.40
N SER A 189 -15.37 -9.46 -11.10
CA SER A 189 -14.63 -8.77 -10.05
C SER A 189 -14.32 -9.72 -8.89
N TYR A 190 -13.38 -9.35 -8.03
CA TYR A 190 -13.19 -10.06 -6.76
C TYR A 190 -14.38 -9.83 -5.83
N LYS A 191 -14.77 -10.85 -5.07
CA LYS A 191 -15.89 -10.76 -4.13
C LYS A 191 -15.57 -9.70 -3.06
N PRO A 192 -16.49 -8.75 -2.75
CA PRO A 192 -16.33 -7.82 -1.63
C PRO A 192 -16.14 -8.55 -0.30
N LEU A 193 -15.34 -7.96 0.59
CA LEU A 193 -15.00 -8.57 1.88
C LEU A 193 -15.28 -7.61 3.04
N ASP A 194 -14.44 -6.59 3.23
CA ASP A 194 -14.67 -5.51 4.21
C ASP A 194 -15.10 -4.21 3.55
N THR A 195 -15.86 -3.39 4.28
CA THR A 195 -16.18 -2.01 3.91
C THR A 195 -15.49 -1.06 4.89
N PRO A 196 -14.61 -0.15 4.44
CA PRO A 196 -14.05 0.88 5.31
C PRO A 196 -15.15 1.70 6.00
N SER A 197 -14.92 2.11 7.24
CA SER A 197 -15.81 3.08 7.88
C SER A 197 -15.80 4.41 7.12
N ALA A 198 -16.83 5.25 7.27
CA ALA A 198 -16.86 6.56 6.59
C ALA A 198 -15.64 7.44 6.95
N ALA A 199 -15.13 7.33 8.17
CA ALA A 199 -13.93 8.06 8.62
C ALA A 199 -12.64 7.51 7.99
N ASP A 200 -12.53 6.18 7.87
CA ASP A 200 -11.38 5.54 7.21
C ASP A 200 -11.39 5.80 5.71
N GLN A 201 -12.56 5.77 5.08
CA GLN A 201 -12.74 6.12 3.67
C GLN A 201 -12.33 7.58 3.41
N ALA A 202 -12.73 8.52 4.28
CA ALA A 202 -12.32 9.93 4.14
C ALA A 202 -10.80 10.12 4.31
N THR A 203 -10.17 9.34 5.20
CA THR A 203 -8.70 9.30 5.35
C THR A 203 -8.05 8.82 4.05
N LEU A 204 -8.53 7.69 3.49
CA LEU A 204 -8.03 7.14 2.24
C LEU A 204 -8.18 8.13 1.08
N GLU A 205 -9.38 8.68 0.86
CA GLU A 205 -9.64 9.63 -0.23
C GLU A 205 -8.76 10.89 -0.15
N LYS A 206 -8.46 11.35 1.07
CA LYS A 206 -7.61 12.53 1.26
C LYS A 206 -6.14 12.23 1.02
N TYR A 207 -5.61 11.15 1.60
CA TYR A 207 -4.17 10.92 1.67
C TYR A 207 -3.63 9.95 0.63
N ASP A 208 -4.45 9.09 0.04
CA ASP A 208 -4.08 8.30 -1.15
C ASP A 208 -4.22 9.11 -2.45
N ASN A 209 -3.82 10.39 -2.36
CA ASN A 209 -3.77 11.35 -3.46
C ASN A 209 -2.60 12.32 -3.30
N ALA A 210 -2.27 13.04 -4.37
CA ALA A 210 -1.33 14.14 -4.31
C ALA A 210 -1.83 15.25 -3.36
N PRO A 211 -0.95 15.92 -2.59
CA PRO A 211 0.51 15.83 -2.63
C PRO A 211 1.13 14.71 -1.78
N TYR A 212 0.34 13.93 -1.05
CA TYR A 212 0.85 12.98 -0.04
C TYR A 212 1.39 11.68 -0.64
N VAL A 213 0.79 11.21 -1.73
CA VAL A 213 1.34 10.16 -2.59
C VAL A 213 1.57 10.70 -3.99
N ASP A 214 2.44 10.02 -4.75
CA ASP A 214 2.72 10.42 -6.12
C ASP A 214 1.45 10.23 -6.95
N LYS A 215 1.19 11.12 -7.91
CA LYS A 215 -0.07 11.15 -8.68
C LYS A 215 -0.34 9.82 -9.41
N GLN A 216 0.72 9.10 -9.81
CA GLN A 216 0.66 7.81 -10.48
C GLN A 216 0.31 6.66 -9.52
N SER A 217 0.52 6.86 -8.23
CA SER A 217 0.23 5.89 -7.16
C SER A 217 -1.11 6.14 -6.48
N ALA A 218 -1.76 7.28 -6.74
CA ALA A 218 -3.08 7.59 -6.17
C ALA A 218 -4.11 6.49 -6.47
N GLY A 219 -4.81 6.02 -5.44
CA GLY A 219 -5.76 4.91 -5.53
C GLY A 219 -5.14 3.51 -5.54
N SER A 220 -3.81 3.40 -5.34
CA SER A 220 -3.12 2.11 -5.31
C SER A 220 -3.16 1.48 -3.93
N ILE A 221 -3.29 0.16 -3.91
CA ILE A 221 -3.21 -0.64 -2.68
C ILE A 221 -1.90 -1.45 -2.64
N PRO A 222 -1.33 -1.68 -1.45
CA PRO A 222 -1.83 -1.29 -0.13
C PRO A 222 -1.62 0.20 0.17
N PHE A 223 -2.55 0.80 0.90
CA PHE A 223 -2.42 2.11 1.51
C PHE A 223 -2.23 1.96 3.02
N ILE A 224 -1.31 2.72 3.60
CA ILE A 224 -1.12 2.76 5.05
C ILE A 224 -0.97 4.20 5.55
N ASP A 225 -1.81 4.57 6.50
CA ASP A 225 -1.70 5.79 7.28
C ASP A 225 -1.21 5.46 8.69
N LEU A 226 -0.19 6.20 9.13
CA LEU A 226 0.36 6.15 10.47
C LEU A 226 0.07 7.49 11.16
N GLY A 227 -1.13 7.60 11.75
CA GLY A 227 -1.53 8.72 12.60
C GLY A 227 -1.74 10.05 11.88
N ASN A 228 -2.01 10.06 10.57
CA ASN A 228 -1.88 11.24 9.69
C ASN A 228 -0.52 11.93 9.82
N LYS A 229 0.55 11.19 10.13
CA LYS A 229 1.93 11.73 10.21
C LYS A 229 2.87 11.08 9.21
N PHE A 230 2.58 9.84 8.82
CA PHE A 230 3.32 9.16 7.77
C PHE A 230 2.36 8.39 6.87
N ILE A 231 2.56 8.48 5.56
CA ILE A 231 1.76 7.80 4.53
C ILE A 231 2.64 6.85 3.74
N GLY A 232 2.20 5.60 3.60
CA GLY A 232 2.75 4.64 2.65
C GLY A 232 1.72 4.27 1.59
N SER A 233 2.18 4.09 0.36
CA SER A 233 1.40 3.57 -0.76
C SER A 233 2.27 2.57 -1.52
N GLY A 234 1.71 1.38 -1.78
CA GLY A 234 2.45 0.25 -2.34
C GLY A 234 3.22 -0.57 -1.30
N ALA A 235 3.82 -1.67 -1.76
CA ALA A 235 4.64 -2.54 -0.91
C ALA A 235 6.05 -1.98 -0.71
N THR A 236 6.61 -2.25 0.46
CA THR A 236 7.98 -1.88 0.83
C THR A 236 9.05 -2.78 0.19
N TYR A 237 8.66 -3.94 -0.36
CA TYR A 237 9.52 -4.89 -1.06
C TYR A 237 8.74 -5.67 -2.13
N ASP A 238 9.49 -6.36 -3.00
CA ASP A 238 8.95 -7.11 -4.13
C ASP A 238 8.26 -8.43 -3.68
N PRO A 239 6.97 -8.66 -4.04
CA PRO A 239 6.25 -9.89 -3.70
C PRO A 239 6.89 -11.18 -4.25
N ASP A 240 7.67 -11.13 -5.34
CA ASP A 240 8.34 -12.31 -5.89
C ASP A 240 9.27 -13.00 -4.90
N LEU A 241 9.74 -12.26 -3.89
CA LEU A 241 10.54 -12.81 -2.79
C LEU A 241 9.80 -13.92 -2.02
N LEU A 242 8.47 -13.90 -2.02
CA LEU A 242 7.61 -14.87 -1.34
C LEU A 242 7.10 -15.98 -2.27
N ALA A 243 7.42 -15.94 -3.56
CA ALA A 243 6.86 -16.84 -4.55
C ALA A 243 7.15 -18.31 -4.23
N GLY A 244 6.10 -19.14 -4.31
CA GLY A 244 6.20 -20.59 -4.10
C GLY A 244 6.46 -21.03 -2.66
N LYS A 245 6.24 -20.17 -1.66
CA LYS A 245 6.38 -20.48 -0.23
C LYS A 245 5.01 -20.65 0.44
N THR A 246 4.98 -21.32 1.59
CA THR A 246 3.83 -21.27 2.51
C THR A 246 4.01 -20.15 3.54
N GLN A 247 2.94 -19.75 4.26
CA GLN A 247 3.05 -18.77 5.35
C GLN A 247 4.01 -19.25 6.44
N ALA A 248 4.00 -20.56 6.75
CA ALA A 248 4.94 -21.14 7.72
C ALA A 248 6.40 -20.98 7.25
N GLN A 249 6.70 -21.28 5.98
CA GLN A 249 8.04 -21.08 5.43
C GLN A 249 8.47 -19.61 5.41
N VAL A 250 7.54 -18.69 5.16
CA VAL A 250 7.81 -17.24 5.25
C VAL A 250 8.11 -16.86 6.70
N ALA A 251 7.27 -17.26 7.66
CA ALA A 251 7.46 -17.00 9.08
C ALA A 251 8.77 -17.60 9.63
N ASP A 252 9.14 -18.79 9.19
CA ASP A 252 10.42 -19.40 9.53
C ASP A 252 11.60 -18.62 8.97
N ALA A 253 11.52 -18.18 7.71
CA ALA A 253 12.57 -17.37 7.09
C ALA A 253 12.72 -16.00 7.76
N ILE A 254 11.62 -15.38 8.24
CA ILE A 254 11.64 -14.11 8.98
C ILE A 254 12.49 -14.18 10.25
N LYS A 255 12.57 -15.35 10.91
CA LYS A 255 13.36 -15.51 12.15
C LYS A 255 14.87 -15.48 11.91
N ASP A 256 15.32 -15.89 10.73
CA ASP A 256 16.73 -15.97 10.38
C ASP A 256 17.20 -14.66 9.71
N PRO A 257 18.00 -13.83 10.41
CA PRO A 257 18.42 -12.52 9.92
C PRO A 257 19.27 -12.57 8.64
N SER A 258 19.78 -13.74 8.26
CA SER A 258 20.57 -13.91 7.03
C SER A 258 19.71 -13.98 5.78
N THR A 259 18.45 -14.39 5.90
CA THR A 259 17.58 -14.62 4.74
C THR A 259 17.14 -13.32 4.08
N ALA A 260 16.94 -13.37 2.77
CA ALA A 260 16.41 -12.22 2.03
C ALA A 260 15.00 -11.83 2.51
N ILE A 261 14.17 -12.81 2.92
CA ILE A 261 12.84 -12.55 3.50
C ILE A 261 12.96 -11.78 4.81
N SER A 262 13.84 -12.21 5.72
CA SER A 262 14.03 -11.49 6.98
C SER A 262 14.53 -10.08 6.71
N LYS A 263 15.52 -9.89 5.83
CA LYS A 263 16.02 -8.55 5.50
C LYS A 263 14.94 -7.61 4.98
N ALA A 264 14.08 -8.11 4.09
CA ALA A 264 12.95 -7.34 3.57
C ALA A 264 11.89 -7.08 4.65
N VAL A 265 11.36 -8.12 5.29
CA VAL A 265 10.24 -8.00 6.24
C VAL A 265 10.65 -7.30 7.52
N ILE A 266 11.75 -7.72 8.17
CA ILE A 266 12.23 -7.11 9.41
C ILE A 266 12.77 -5.70 9.14
N GLY A 267 13.43 -5.48 8.01
CA GLY A 267 13.89 -4.16 7.58
C GLY A 267 12.73 -3.17 7.49
N SER A 268 11.69 -3.52 6.73
CA SER A 268 10.47 -2.71 6.63
C SER A 268 9.76 -2.56 7.99
N ALA A 269 9.66 -3.64 8.78
CA ALA A 269 9.06 -3.59 10.10
C ALA A 269 9.80 -2.65 11.06
N ASN A 270 11.14 -2.54 10.98
CA ASN A 270 11.91 -1.56 11.74
C ASN A 270 11.54 -0.13 11.35
N VAL A 271 11.29 0.15 10.07
CA VAL A 271 10.85 1.48 9.61
C VAL A 271 9.42 1.80 10.08
N TYR A 272 8.48 0.85 9.99
CA TYR A 272 7.15 1.02 10.59
C TYR A 272 7.21 1.20 12.10
N THR A 273 8.07 0.44 12.77
CA THR A 273 8.31 0.60 14.21
C THR A 273 8.80 2.01 14.53
N ALA A 274 9.73 2.56 13.74
CA ALA A 274 10.23 3.91 13.93
C ALA A 274 9.14 4.98 13.73
N ALA A 275 8.28 4.83 12.72
CA ALA A 275 7.10 5.70 12.55
C ALA A 275 6.17 5.63 13.76
N ILE A 276 5.82 4.41 14.21
CA ILE A 276 4.95 4.19 15.37
C ILE A 276 5.58 4.79 16.63
N CYS A 277 6.89 4.62 16.85
CA CYS A 277 7.59 5.22 18.00
C CYS A 277 7.48 6.75 18.02
N LYS A 278 7.50 7.41 16.86
CA LYS A 278 7.23 8.85 16.80
C LYS A 278 5.78 9.19 17.20
N LEU A 279 4.81 8.35 16.84
CA LEU A 279 3.40 8.53 17.23
C LEU A 279 3.14 8.29 18.71
N THR A 280 3.88 7.37 19.32
CA THR A 280 3.68 6.92 20.70
C THR A 280 4.60 7.61 21.70
N ASN A 281 5.27 8.70 21.31
CA ASN A 281 6.25 9.40 22.14
C ASN A 281 7.36 8.48 22.68
N ASN A 282 7.89 7.63 21.79
CA ASN A 282 8.92 6.62 22.06
C ASN A 282 8.53 5.55 23.09
N GLN A 283 7.24 5.17 23.14
CA GLN A 283 6.76 4.07 23.99
C GLN A 283 6.30 2.84 23.19
N PRO A 284 6.65 1.61 23.63
CA PRO A 284 7.50 1.27 24.77
C PRO A 284 8.98 1.57 24.50
N SER A 285 9.68 2.07 25.51
CA SER A 285 11.12 2.41 25.40
C SER A 285 12.00 1.20 25.03
N THR A 286 11.64 0.00 25.46
CA THR A 286 12.33 -1.25 25.12
C THR A 286 12.31 -1.58 23.63
N VAL A 287 11.34 -1.04 22.89
CA VAL A 287 11.24 -1.15 21.44
C VAL A 287 11.82 0.10 20.77
N CYS A 288 11.39 1.27 21.22
CA CYS A 288 11.63 2.54 20.55
C CYS A 288 13.05 3.09 20.69
N ASN A 289 13.76 2.74 21.76
CA ASN A 289 15.12 3.24 22.00
C ASN A 289 16.20 2.28 21.49
N THR A 290 15.82 1.25 20.75
CA THR A 290 16.80 0.34 20.14
C THR A 290 17.56 1.04 19.01
N GLU A 291 18.83 0.67 18.81
CA GLU A 291 19.68 1.26 17.76
C GLU A 291 19.07 1.04 16.37
N ALA A 292 18.54 -0.15 16.10
CA ALA A 292 17.90 -0.47 14.82
C ALA A 292 16.68 0.41 14.51
N VAL A 293 15.84 0.69 15.50
CA VAL A 293 14.67 1.57 15.33
C VAL A 293 15.10 3.03 15.17
N THR A 294 16.08 3.47 15.95
CA THR A 294 16.65 4.82 15.84
C THR A 294 17.27 5.05 14.47
N ALA A 295 18.04 4.09 13.95
CA ALA A 295 18.60 4.13 12.60
C ALA A 295 17.50 4.08 11.52
N ALA A 296 16.47 3.25 11.70
CA ALA A 296 15.34 3.14 10.78
C ALA A 296 14.50 4.42 10.69
N ALA A 297 14.50 5.28 11.70
CA ALA A 297 13.84 6.58 11.62
C ALA A 297 14.41 7.47 10.48
N GLY A 298 15.69 7.29 10.14
CA GLY A 298 16.33 7.98 9.01
C GLY A 298 15.89 7.48 7.62
N LYS A 299 15.11 6.40 7.56
CA LYS A 299 14.55 5.85 6.31
C LYS A 299 13.14 6.36 6.01
N LEU A 300 12.48 7.02 6.96
CA LEU A 300 11.19 7.64 6.71
C LEU A 300 11.34 8.70 5.63
N GLY A 301 10.48 8.64 4.62
CA GLY A 301 10.53 9.53 3.46
C GLY A 301 10.39 10.99 3.87
N ALA A 302 10.98 11.87 3.07
CA ALA A 302 10.89 13.31 3.26
C ALA A 302 9.42 13.77 3.34
N ALA A 303 9.19 14.87 4.05
CA ALA A 303 7.84 15.37 4.23
C ALA A 303 7.21 15.76 2.88
N LYS A 304 5.99 15.26 2.64
CA LYS A 304 5.14 15.58 1.49
C LYS A 304 3.86 16.26 1.98
N GLY A 305 3.38 17.23 1.22
CA GLY A 305 2.19 18.01 1.58
C GLY A 305 2.49 19.04 2.65
#